data_AF-A0A3N5NT02-F1
#
_entry.id   AF-A0A3N5NT02-F1
#
_cell.length_a   1.000
_cell.length_b   1.000
_cell.length_c   1.000
_cell.angle_alpha   90.00
_cell.angle_beta   90.00
_cell.angle_gamma   90.00
#
_symmetry.space_group_name_H-M   'P 1'
#
loop_
_entity.id
_entity.type
_entity.pdbx_description
1 polymer ?
#
loop_
_entity_poly.entity_id
_entity_poly.type
_entity_poly.pdbx_seq_one_letter_code
_entity_poly.pdbx_strand_id
1 'polypeptide(L)'
;MKNRKPIGRGVFALVAVTAGLCAAPPALAGEAAKGPNADPGKRGSSPSTEAVAQAALGDQVARHADRNKDVLVMIAAVRLLSQAGPRPAKPEMRTEGKPKAAESKGGSAARDTTLAALLARAKQYAGGRNDLNGLVDELAQSAAKARQGGPGRFASRIGDGITDVYTMTFRANEPVMVAITGEGVSDLDLTVEDEAGNRICASHGPRDDEICHWTPRWTGAFRIRVRNLGAVTNEYRLWSN
;
A
#
# COMPACT_ATOMS: atom_id res chain seq x y z
N MET A 1 20.35 -12.37 78.89
CA MET A 1 19.50 -12.90 79.99
C MET A 1 19.15 -11.75 80.93
N LYS A 2 17.91 -11.74 81.43
CA LYS A 2 17.21 -10.69 82.24
C LYS A 2 16.73 -9.46 81.46
N ASN A 3 15.57 -8.88 81.74
CA ASN A 3 14.26 -9.36 82.17
C ASN A 3 13.32 -8.13 82.12
N ARG A 4 12.01 -8.39 82.01
CA ARG A 4 10.87 -7.54 82.42
C ARG A 4 10.40 -6.39 81.52
N LYS A 5 9.20 -6.62 80.95
CA LYS A 5 8.13 -5.62 80.75
C LYS A 5 7.74 -4.95 82.08
N PRO A 6 7.15 -3.75 81.98
CA PRO A 6 5.87 -3.53 82.64
C PRO A 6 4.79 -2.95 81.72
N ILE A 7 3.56 -3.24 82.13
CA ILE A 7 2.25 -2.87 81.59
C ILE A 7 1.89 -1.48 82.12
N GLY A 8 1.20 -0.63 81.35
CA GLY A 8 0.49 0.49 81.97
C GLY A 8 -0.10 1.57 81.06
N ARG A 9 -1.43 1.49 80.91
CA ARG A 9 -2.40 2.60 80.77
C ARG A 9 -2.58 3.22 79.38
N GLY A 10 -3.80 3.03 78.88
CA GLY A 10 -4.26 3.60 77.63
C GLY A 10 -4.67 5.06 77.73
N VAL A 11 -4.87 5.62 76.55
CA VAL A 11 -5.68 6.81 76.31
C VAL A 11 -6.42 6.57 75.00
N PHE A 12 -7.73 6.75 75.06
CA PHE A 12 -8.64 6.82 73.94
C PHE A 12 -8.13 7.82 72.89
N ALA A 13 -7.99 7.40 71.64
CA ALA A 13 -7.81 8.32 70.52
C ALA A 13 -8.79 7.96 69.40
N LEU A 14 -9.65 8.93 69.11
CA LEU A 14 -10.62 9.04 68.03
C LEU A 14 -10.32 8.16 66.80
N VAL A 15 -11.26 7.27 66.47
CA VAL A 15 -11.42 6.74 65.12
C VAL A 15 -12.00 7.85 64.25
N ALA A 16 -11.15 8.58 63.54
CA ALA A 16 -11.57 9.40 62.41
C ALA A 16 -11.83 8.46 61.23
N VAL A 17 -13.11 8.19 60.94
CA VAL A 17 -13.53 7.57 59.68
C VAL A 17 -13.31 8.62 58.59
N THR A 18 -12.13 8.60 57.97
CA THR A 18 -11.91 9.29 56.70
C THR A 18 -12.63 8.49 55.62
N ALA A 19 -13.77 9.00 55.17
CA ALA A 19 -14.42 8.54 53.96
C ALA A 19 -13.43 8.70 52.80
N GLY A 20 -12.84 7.59 52.37
CA GLY A 20 -11.99 7.51 51.19
C GLY A 20 -12.82 7.87 49.97
N LEU A 21 -12.69 9.11 49.51
CA LEU A 21 -13.12 9.49 48.17
C LEU A 21 -12.14 8.79 47.21
N CYS A 22 -12.52 7.61 46.72
CA CYS A 22 -11.89 7.01 45.55
C CYS A 22 -12.13 7.95 44.36
N ALA A 23 -11.24 8.93 44.19
CA ALA A 23 -11.09 9.61 42.93
C ALA A 23 -10.57 8.57 41.93
N ALA A 24 -11.49 7.97 41.18
CA ALA A 24 -11.13 7.24 39.98
C ALA A 24 -10.29 8.20 39.12
N PRO A 25 -9.10 7.80 38.64
CA PRO A 25 -8.38 8.60 37.67
C PRO A 25 -9.34 8.88 36.50
N PRO A 26 -9.38 10.11 35.96
CA PRO A 26 -10.15 10.35 34.75
C PRO A 26 -9.69 9.33 33.74
N ALA A 27 -10.60 8.43 33.33
CA ALA A 27 -10.40 7.67 32.13
C ALA A 27 -10.04 8.70 31.07
N LEU A 28 -8.83 8.60 30.51
CA LEU A 28 -8.51 9.24 29.24
C LEU A 28 -9.63 8.79 28.31
N ALA A 29 -10.61 9.67 28.10
CA ALA A 29 -11.65 9.45 27.13
C ALA A 29 -10.89 9.28 25.82
N GLY A 30 -10.76 8.04 25.36
CA GLY A 30 -10.37 7.77 23.99
C GLY A 30 -11.30 8.61 23.15
N GLU A 31 -10.73 9.43 22.26
CA GLU A 31 -11.47 10.17 21.24
C GLU A 31 -12.59 9.24 20.76
N ALA A 32 -13.85 9.66 20.96
CA ALA A 32 -15.01 8.91 20.52
C ALA A 32 -14.73 8.41 19.11
N ALA A 33 -14.88 7.09 18.89
CA ALA A 33 -14.52 6.44 17.63
C ALA A 33 -15.15 7.21 16.47
N LYS A 34 -14.35 8.07 15.82
CA LYS A 34 -14.75 8.69 14.57
C LYS A 34 -15.02 7.49 13.66
N GLY A 35 -16.25 7.38 13.13
CA GLY A 35 -16.60 6.31 12.20
C GLY A 35 -15.65 6.28 11.00
N PRO A 36 -15.77 5.37 10.05
CA PRO A 36 -14.78 5.24 8.97
C PRO A 36 -14.48 6.56 8.24
N ASN A 37 -13.19 6.86 8.00
CA ASN A 37 -12.74 7.97 7.15
C ASN A 37 -12.95 7.68 5.65
N ALA A 38 -14.19 7.37 5.30
CA ALA A 38 -14.62 7.16 3.92
C ALA A 38 -16.06 7.66 3.78
N ASP A 39 -16.30 8.45 2.74
CA ASP A 39 -17.65 8.87 2.37
C ASP A 39 -18.31 7.74 1.57
N PRO A 40 -19.34 7.06 2.11
CA PRO A 40 -19.97 5.93 1.44
C PRO A 40 -20.70 6.32 0.15
N GLY A 41 -21.03 7.61 -0.04
CA GLY A 41 -21.71 8.13 -1.23
C GLY A 41 -20.78 8.70 -2.30
N LYS A 42 -19.46 8.80 -2.03
CA LYS A 42 -18.49 9.37 -2.97
C LYS A 42 -17.38 8.38 -3.29
N ARG A 43 -17.61 7.58 -4.34
CA ARG A 43 -16.55 6.88 -5.09
C ARG A 43 -16.43 7.53 -6.47
N GLY A 44 -16.10 8.83 -6.47
CA GLY A 44 -16.08 9.62 -7.69
C GLY A 44 -14.84 9.33 -8.52
N SER A 45 -14.98 9.25 -9.85
CA SER A 45 -13.82 9.31 -10.74
C SER A 45 -13.23 10.71 -10.70
N SER A 46 -11.91 10.81 -10.66
CA SER A 46 -11.17 12.04 -10.91
C SER A 46 -10.05 11.77 -11.92
N PRO A 47 -9.48 12.81 -12.55
CA PRO A 47 -8.31 12.64 -13.41
C PRO A 47 -7.13 11.97 -12.68
N SER A 48 -7.02 12.09 -11.35
CA SER A 48 -5.96 11.46 -10.59
C SER A 48 -6.22 9.98 -10.32
N THR A 49 -7.46 9.58 -10.02
CA THR A 49 -7.81 8.15 -9.87
C THR A 49 -7.78 7.43 -11.21
N GLU A 50 -8.19 8.09 -12.29
CA GLU A 50 -8.07 7.55 -13.65
C GLU A 50 -6.62 7.30 -14.05
N ALA A 51 -5.71 8.20 -13.68
CA ALA A 51 -4.29 8.01 -13.92
C ALA A 51 -3.71 6.82 -13.13
N VAL A 52 -4.17 6.58 -11.90
CA VAL A 52 -3.82 5.37 -11.12
C VAL A 52 -4.32 4.10 -11.83
N ALA A 53 -5.59 4.06 -12.22
CA ALA A 53 -6.18 2.91 -12.93
C ALA A 53 -5.44 2.63 -14.24
N GLN A 54 -5.12 3.68 -15.00
CA GLN A 54 -4.40 3.56 -16.26
C GLN A 54 -2.96 3.08 -16.08
N ALA A 55 -2.27 3.54 -15.03
CA ALA A 55 -0.92 3.07 -14.72
C ALA A 55 -0.93 1.58 -14.32
N ALA A 56 -1.87 1.17 -13.45
CA ALA A 56 -2.05 -0.23 -13.07
C ALA A 56 -2.34 -1.09 -14.31
N LEU A 57 -3.30 -0.70 -15.15
CA LEU A 57 -3.61 -1.42 -16.39
C LEU A 57 -2.39 -1.52 -17.31
N GLY A 58 -1.67 -0.41 -17.52
CA GLY A 58 -0.46 -0.41 -18.36
C GLY A 58 0.60 -1.40 -17.87
N ASP A 59 0.76 -1.52 -16.55
CA ASP A 59 1.67 -2.50 -15.95
C ASP A 59 1.17 -3.96 -16.13
N GLN A 60 -0.15 -4.19 -16.00
CA GLN A 60 -0.74 -5.51 -16.28
C GLN A 60 -0.55 -5.93 -17.74
N VAL A 61 -0.74 -4.99 -18.68
CA VAL A 61 -0.51 -5.18 -20.12
C VAL A 61 0.98 -5.44 -20.40
N ALA A 62 1.90 -4.74 -19.73
CA ALA A 62 3.34 -5.01 -19.84
C ALA A 62 3.68 -6.45 -19.43
N ARG A 63 3.13 -6.95 -18.31
CA ARG A 63 3.33 -8.34 -17.90
C ARG A 63 2.75 -9.34 -18.90
N HIS A 64 1.61 -9.02 -19.51
CA HIS A 64 1.04 -9.85 -20.58
C HIS A 64 1.97 -9.88 -21.80
N ALA A 65 2.49 -8.73 -22.21
CA ALA A 65 3.47 -8.64 -23.28
C ALA A 65 4.73 -9.45 -22.98
N ASP A 66 5.27 -9.36 -21.76
CA ASP A 66 6.45 -10.09 -21.32
C ASP A 66 6.25 -11.62 -21.41
N ARG A 67 5.10 -12.13 -20.97
CA ARG A 67 4.79 -13.57 -21.04
C ARG A 67 4.73 -14.11 -22.47
N ASN A 68 4.31 -13.28 -23.42
CA ASN A 68 4.12 -13.67 -24.82
C ASN A 68 5.23 -13.17 -25.75
N LYS A 69 6.17 -12.37 -25.23
CA LYS A 69 7.18 -11.63 -26.00
C LYS A 69 6.55 -10.82 -27.15
N ASP A 70 5.39 -10.21 -26.88
CA ASP A 70 4.61 -9.48 -27.87
C ASP A 70 4.95 -7.98 -27.86
N VAL A 71 5.57 -7.52 -28.94
CA VAL A 71 5.99 -6.12 -29.09
C VAL A 71 4.82 -5.15 -29.25
N LEU A 72 3.73 -5.53 -29.92
CA LEU A 72 2.58 -4.64 -30.11
C LEU A 72 1.84 -4.43 -28.79
N VAL A 73 1.72 -5.50 -27.99
CA VAL A 73 1.16 -5.39 -26.65
C VAL A 73 2.08 -4.59 -25.73
N MET A 74 3.42 -4.74 -25.86
CA MET A 74 4.36 -3.92 -25.10
C MET A 74 4.27 -2.42 -25.48
N ILE A 75 4.12 -2.10 -26.76
CA ILE A 75 3.88 -0.73 -27.25
C ILE A 75 2.62 -0.16 -26.62
N ALA A 76 1.53 -0.95 -26.54
CA ALA A 76 0.30 -0.52 -25.89
C ALA A 76 0.50 -0.24 -24.38
N ALA A 77 1.22 -1.12 -23.68
CA ALA A 77 1.57 -0.92 -22.27
C ALA A 77 2.34 0.39 -22.03
N VAL A 78 3.37 0.65 -22.84
CA VAL A 78 4.18 1.87 -22.75
C VAL A 78 3.34 3.11 -23.03
N ARG A 79 2.41 3.05 -23.99
CA ARG A 79 1.48 4.17 -24.25
C ARG A 79 0.61 4.48 -23.04
N LEU A 80 0.01 3.46 -22.42
CA LEU A 80 -0.84 3.62 -21.23
C LEU A 80 -0.05 4.24 -20.07
N LEU A 81 1.14 3.72 -19.78
CA LEU A 81 2.00 4.24 -18.72
C LEU A 81 2.50 5.65 -19.02
N SER A 82 2.90 5.93 -20.26
CA SER A 82 3.34 7.26 -20.71
C SER A 82 2.25 8.30 -20.47
N GLN A 83 1.02 8.02 -20.90
CA GLN A 83 -0.13 8.89 -20.72
C GLN A 83 -0.52 9.06 -19.24
N ALA A 84 -0.38 8.01 -18.42
CA ALA A 84 -0.64 8.08 -16.98
C ALA A 84 0.39 8.95 -16.25
N GLY A 85 1.63 9.02 -16.75
CA GLY A 85 2.70 9.85 -16.20
C GLY A 85 3.20 9.44 -14.80
N PRO A 86 3.42 8.13 -14.52
CA PRO A 86 3.81 7.69 -13.20
C PRO A 86 5.17 8.24 -12.79
N ARG A 87 5.29 8.55 -11.50
CA ARG A 87 6.51 9.11 -10.90
C ARG A 87 7.01 8.20 -9.79
N PRO A 88 8.34 8.01 -9.62
CA PRO A 88 8.86 7.31 -8.46
C PRO A 88 8.35 7.95 -7.15
N ALA A 89 7.88 7.11 -6.23
CA ALA A 89 7.45 7.51 -4.90
C ALA A 89 8.17 6.68 -3.83
N LYS A 90 8.30 7.24 -2.63
CA LYS A 90 8.92 6.60 -1.46
C LYS A 90 8.09 6.91 -0.20
N PRO A 91 6.86 6.38 -0.09
CA PRO A 91 6.09 6.49 1.15
C PRO A 91 6.84 5.83 2.32
N GLU A 92 6.51 6.22 3.54
CA GLU A 92 6.97 5.51 4.72
C GLU A 92 6.40 4.08 4.70
N MET A 93 7.28 3.10 4.88
CA MET A 93 6.93 1.68 4.83
C MET A 93 7.59 0.94 5.99
N ARG A 94 6.83 0.02 6.57
CA ARG A 94 7.35 -1.00 7.48
C ARG A 94 6.83 -2.37 7.09
N THR A 95 7.59 -3.40 7.41
CA THR A 95 7.25 -4.78 7.10
C THR A 95 6.89 -5.53 8.38
N GLU A 96 5.79 -6.27 8.35
CA GLU A 96 5.26 -7.09 9.44
C GLU A 96 5.24 -8.57 9.07
N GLY A 97 5.35 -9.43 10.08
CA GLY A 97 5.28 -10.88 9.94
C GLY A 97 6.65 -11.58 9.95
N LYS A 98 6.61 -12.91 9.94
CA LYS A 98 7.78 -13.76 9.76
C LYS A 98 7.56 -14.58 8.49
N PRO A 99 8.58 -14.77 7.62
CA PRO A 99 8.46 -15.63 6.47
C PRO A 99 8.01 -17.02 6.91
N LYS A 100 7.04 -17.63 6.20
CA LYS A 100 6.59 -18.99 6.54
C LYS A 100 7.60 -20.05 6.08
N ALA A 101 8.45 -19.73 5.10
CA ALA A 101 9.58 -20.55 4.67
C ALA A 101 10.93 -19.82 4.85
N ALA A 102 11.97 -20.59 5.20
CA ALA A 102 13.36 -20.11 5.12
C ALA A 102 13.69 -19.84 3.64
N GLU A 103 13.86 -18.57 3.30
CA GLU A 103 14.20 -18.05 1.96
C GLU A 103 13.56 -18.85 0.81
N SER A 104 12.34 -18.47 0.39
CA SER A 104 11.77 -19.05 -0.82
C SER A 104 12.71 -18.85 -2.01
N LYS A 105 13.42 -19.92 -2.37
CA LYS A 105 14.25 -20.03 -3.58
C LYS A 105 13.33 -19.98 -4.79
N GLY A 106 12.94 -18.80 -5.22
CA GLY A 106 11.97 -18.66 -6.31
C GLY A 106 11.35 -17.28 -6.42
N GLY A 107 12.15 -16.22 -6.37
CA GLY A 107 11.73 -14.90 -6.86
C GLY A 107 12.42 -14.64 -8.20
N SER A 108 11.67 -14.28 -9.24
CA SER A 108 12.26 -13.63 -10.42
C SER A 108 13.06 -12.40 -9.97
N ALA A 109 14.09 -12.01 -10.73
CA ALA A 109 14.68 -10.70 -10.53
C ALA A 109 13.61 -9.61 -10.75
N ALA A 110 13.70 -8.53 -9.98
CA ALA A 110 12.89 -7.32 -10.11
C ALA A 110 12.74 -6.92 -11.57
N ARG A 111 11.54 -7.11 -12.12
CA ARG A 111 11.23 -6.57 -13.45
C ARG A 111 11.25 -5.05 -13.35
N ASP A 112 12.23 -4.43 -13.99
CA ASP A 112 12.26 -2.99 -14.12
C ASP A 112 11.13 -2.55 -15.05
N THR A 113 10.02 -2.08 -14.52
CA THR A 113 8.88 -1.57 -15.31
C THR A 113 8.88 -0.07 -15.52
N THR A 114 10.05 0.57 -15.45
CA THR A 114 10.18 1.95 -15.92
C THR A 114 9.90 2.03 -17.42
N LEU A 115 9.43 3.19 -17.89
CA LEU A 115 9.17 3.43 -19.32
C LEU A 115 10.40 3.11 -20.19
N ALA A 116 11.59 3.48 -19.72
CA ALA A 116 12.85 3.21 -20.42
C ALA A 116 13.11 1.69 -20.56
N ALA A 117 12.95 0.92 -19.48
CA ALA A 117 13.14 -0.53 -19.51
C ALA A 117 12.06 -1.26 -20.34
N LEU A 118 10.83 -0.75 -20.36
CA LEU A 118 9.77 -1.29 -21.21
C LEU A 118 10.02 -1.00 -22.69
N LEU A 119 10.47 0.20 -23.04
CA LEU A 119 10.90 0.55 -24.42
C LEU A 119 12.08 -0.32 -24.88
N ALA A 120 13.06 -0.55 -24.01
CA ALA A 120 14.19 -1.44 -24.30
C ALA A 120 13.74 -2.88 -24.56
N ARG A 121 12.80 -3.40 -23.75
CA ARG A 121 12.19 -4.72 -23.99
C ARG A 121 11.37 -4.74 -25.27
N ALA A 122 10.65 -3.68 -25.61
CA ALA A 122 9.92 -3.59 -26.86
C ALA A 122 10.85 -3.70 -28.07
N LYS A 123 12.03 -3.03 -28.04
CA LYS A 123 13.08 -3.21 -29.05
C LYS A 123 13.59 -4.65 -29.12
N GLN A 124 13.81 -5.27 -27.97
CA GLN A 124 14.23 -6.68 -27.92
C GLN A 124 13.18 -7.61 -28.57
N TYR A 125 11.89 -7.38 -28.31
CA TYR A 125 10.80 -8.17 -28.89
C TYR A 125 10.59 -7.87 -30.38
N ALA A 126 10.84 -6.63 -30.82
CA ALA A 126 10.83 -6.28 -32.24
C ALA A 126 11.91 -7.06 -33.02
N GLY A 127 13.10 -7.22 -32.45
CA GLY A 127 14.22 -7.88 -33.11
C GLY A 127 14.64 -7.12 -34.38
N GLY A 128 14.80 -7.82 -35.50
CA GLY A 128 15.15 -7.23 -36.79
C GLY A 128 13.99 -6.58 -37.57
N ARG A 129 12.80 -6.46 -36.98
CA ARG A 129 11.61 -5.90 -37.65
C ARG A 129 11.65 -4.38 -37.66
N ASN A 130 12.11 -3.80 -38.76
CA ASN A 130 12.34 -2.36 -38.89
C ASN A 130 11.08 -1.51 -38.73
N ASP A 131 9.93 -2.02 -39.20
CA ASP A 131 8.61 -1.40 -39.03
C ASP A 131 8.24 -1.26 -37.54
N LEU A 132 8.37 -2.33 -36.76
CA LEU A 132 8.06 -2.31 -35.34
C LEU A 132 9.10 -1.53 -34.53
N ASN A 133 10.36 -1.60 -34.92
CA ASN A 133 11.40 -0.76 -34.35
C ASN A 133 11.10 0.73 -34.56
N GLY A 134 10.61 1.13 -35.73
CA GLY A 134 10.16 2.49 -36.01
C GLY A 134 9.04 2.94 -35.07
N LEU A 135 8.02 2.09 -34.86
CA LEU A 135 6.94 2.39 -33.90
C LEU A 135 7.44 2.56 -32.47
N VAL A 136 8.41 1.76 -32.04
CA VAL A 136 9.02 1.89 -30.71
C VAL A 136 9.80 3.20 -30.58
N ASP A 137 10.51 3.63 -31.63
CA ASP A 137 11.27 4.89 -31.62
C ASP A 137 10.34 6.11 -31.58
N GLU A 138 9.29 6.12 -32.38
CA GLU A 138 8.25 7.15 -32.34
C GLU A 138 7.62 7.23 -30.95
N LEU A 139 7.30 6.08 -30.36
CA LEU A 139 6.76 6.02 -29.02
C LEU A 139 7.75 6.57 -27.98
N ALA A 140 9.04 6.22 -28.07
CA ALA A 140 10.06 6.73 -27.16
C ALA A 140 10.16 8.27 -27.22
N GLN A 141 10.12 8.84 -28.42
CA GLN A 141 10.12 10.30 -28.61
C GLN A 141 8.87 10.97 -28.05
N SER A 142 7.70 10.34 -28.19
CA SER A 142 6.44 10.85 -27.61
C SER A 142 6.43 10.73 -26.08
N ALA A 143 6.97 9.63 -25.53
CA ALA A 143 7.01 9.36 -24.11
C ALA A 143 7.94 10.32 -23.36
N ALA A 144 9.02 10.79 -24.01
CA ALA A 144 9.89 11.84 -23.47
C ALA A 144 9.16 13.17 -23.24
N LYS A 145 8.04 13.40 -23.92
CA LYS A 145 7.19 14.61 -23.81
C LYS A 145 5.93 14.37 -22.97
N ALA A 146 5.83 13.20 -22.34
CA ALA A 146 4.62 12.78 -21.67
C ALA A 146 4.31 13.57 -20.39
N ARG A 147 3.10 13.33 -19.87
CA ARG A 147 2.54 14.01 -18.70
C ARG A 147 3.47 13.86 -17.49
N GLN A 148 3.75 14.98 -16.82
CA GLN A 148 4.42 15.00 -15.53
C GLN A 148 3.37 15.15 -14.41
N GLY A 149 3.60 14.52 -13.26
CA GLY A 149 2.72 14.64 -12.09
C GLY A 149 1.57 13.63 -12.00
N GLY A 150 1.70 12.47 -12.66
CA GLY A 150 0.77 11.35 -12.49
C GLY A 150 0.98 10.58 -11.17
N PRO A 151 0.48 9.33 -11.09
CA PRO A 151 0.45 8.59 -9.84
C PRO A 151 1.85 8.28 -9.33
N GLY A 152 2.00 8.25 -8.01
CA GLY A 152 3.16 7.68 -7.36
C GLY A 152 3.28 6.19 -7.68
N ARG A 153 4.48 5.77 -8.07
CA ARG A 153 4.89 4.39 -8.31
C ARG A 153 5.89 3.98 -7.23
N PHE A 154 5.50 3.00 -6.44
CA PHE A 154 6.38 2.32 -5.50
C PHE A 154 6.59 0.88 -5.96
N ALA A 155 7.79 0.33 -5.82
CA ALA A 155 8.07 -1.07 -6.13
C ALA A 155 8.61 -1.76 -4.87
N SER A 156 8.05 -2.92 -4.52
CA SER A 156 8.48 -3.73 -3.38
C SER A 156 8.72 -5.18 -3.77
N ARG A 157 9.46 -5.87 -2.91
CA ARG A 157 9.56 -7.33 -2.89
C ARG A 157 9.04 -7.82 -1.54
N ILE A 158 8.08 -8.75 -1.56
CA ILE A 158 7.38 -9.23 -0.37
C ILE A 158 7.44 -10.75 -0.26
N GLY A 159 8.01 -11.23 0.83
CA GLY A 159 8.11 -12.66 1.13
C GLY A 159 6.76 -13.30 1.45
N ASP A 160 6.71 -14.62 1.50
CA ASP A 160 5.52 -15.40 1.83
C ASP A 160 5.04 -15.14 3.27
N GLY A 161 3.75 -14.87 3.44
CA GLY A 161 3.16 -14.56 4.75
C GLY A 161 3.55 -13.20 5.34
N ILE A 162 4.35 -12.42 4.63
CA ILE A 162 4.76 -11.06 5.01
C ILE A 162 3.65 -10.05 4.67
N THR A 163 3.63 -8.95 5.41
CA THR A 163 2.76 -7.79 5.14
C THR A 163 3.59 -6.52 5.10
N ASP A 164 3.60 -5.84 3.97
CA ASP A 164 4.11 -4.46 3.88
C ASP A 164 3.00 -3.50 4.28
N VAL A 165 3.34 -2.51 5.09
CA VAL A 165 2.42 -1.48 5.57
C VAL A 165 2.97 -0.11 5.20
N TYR A 166 2.25 0.58 4.33
CA TYR A 166 2.53 1.95 3.93
C TYR A 166 1.68 2.94 4.70
N THR A 167 2.28 4.04 5.14
CA THR A 167 1.56 5.18 5.70
C THR A 167 1.49 6.30 4.66
N MET A 168 0.26 6.68 4.29
CA MET A 168 0.02 7.75 3.31
C MET A 168 -1.07 8.70 3.80
N THR A 169 -0.87 10.00 3.61
CA THR A 169 -1.85 11.02 3.98
C THR A 169 -2.66 11.44 2.77
N PHE A 170 -3.98 11.37 2.87
CA PHE A 170 -4.90 11.79 1.83
C PHE A 170 -5.77 12.96 2.30
N ARG A 171 -6.14 13.85 1.37
CA ARG A 171 -6.93 15.05 1.69
C ARG A 171 -8.42 14.73 1.74
N ALA A 172 -9.14 15.45 2.60
CA ALA A 172 -10.59 15.41 2.67
C ALA A 172 -11.22 15.71 1.30
N ASN A 173 -12.27 14.99 0.94
CA ASN A 173 -13.08 15.19 -0.27
C ASN A 173 -12.34 15.02 -1.61
N GLU A 174 -11.10 14.54 -1.61
CA GLU A 174 -10.39 14.16 -2.84
C GLU A 174 -10.55 12.65 -3.08
N PRO A 175 -11.03 12.20 -4.24
CA PRO A 175 -11.05 10.78 -4.56
C PRO A 175 -9.64 10.17 -4.54
N VAL A 176 -9.52 9.01 -3.89
CA VAL A 176 -8.28 8.27 -3.72
C VAL A 176 -8.41 6.91 -4.34
N MET A 177 -7.39 6.52 -5.11
CA MET A 177 -7.27 5.17 -5.60
C MET A 177 -5.89 4.62 -5.22
N VAL A 178 -5.89 3.42 -4.68
CA VAL A 178 -4.70 2.61 -4.47
C VAL A 178 -4.85 1.33 -5.26
N ALA A 179 -3.85 1.00 -6.07
CA ALA A 179 -3.81 -0.26 -6.79
C ALA A 179 -2.46 -0.96 -6.55
N ILE A 180 -2.48 -2.28 -6.52
CA ILE A 180 -1.26 -3.10 -6.56
C ILE A 180 -1.26 -3.95 -7.83
N THR A 181 -0.07 -4.14 -8.39
CA THR A 181 0.17 -5.04 -9.53
C THR A 181 1.40 -5.92 -9.26
N GLY A 182 1.18 -7.21 -9.01
CA GLY A 182 2.23 -8.20 -8.76
C GLY A 182 2.88 -8.77 -10.02
N GLU A 183 3.59 -9.89 -9.94
CA GLU A 183 4.26 -10.52 -11.09
C GLU A 183 3.50 -11.71 -11.71
N GLY A 184 2.36 -12.07 -11.11
CA GLY A 184 1.51 -13.21 -11.42
C GLY A 184 1.94 -14.50 -10.73
N VAL A 185 2.74 -14.45 -9.65
CA VAL A 185 3.38 -15.63 -9.04
C VAL A 185 2.81 -16.04 -7.67
N SER A 186 2.05 -15.15 -7.02
CA SER A 186 1.43 -15.42 -5.72
C SER A 186 0.13 -14.63 -5.58
N ASP A 187 -0.59 -14.90 -4.50
CA ASP A 187 -1.81 -14.20 -4.09
C ASP A 187 -1.43 -12.99 -3.21
N LEU A 188 -1.80 -11.77 -3.64
CA LEU A 188 -1.57 -10.54 -2.88
C LEU A 188 -2.89 -9.88 -2.51
N ASP A 189 -3.07 -9.64 -1.22
CA ASP A 189 -4.24 -8.95 -0.68
C ASP A 189 -3.95 -7.48 -0.41
N LEU A 190 -4.93 -6.62 -0.70
CA LEU A 190 -4.90 -5.21 -0.36
C LEU A 190 -5.94 -4.87 0.70
N THR A 191 -5.52 -4.21 1.77
CA THR A 191 -6.42 -3.64 2.79
C THR A 191 -6.02 -2.22 3.12
N VAL A 192 -7.01 -1.32 3.22
CA VAL A 192 -6.82 0.08 3.61
C VAL A 192 -7.54 0.34 4.92
N GLU A 193 -6.82 0.90 5.89
CA GLU A 193 -7.33 1.30 7.21
C GLU A 193 -7.05 2.78 7.44
N ASP A 194 -7.93 3.48 8.17
CA ASP A 194 -7.66 4.85 8.61
C ASP A 194 -6.78 4.88 9.89
N GLU A 195 -6.51 6.09 10.39
CA GLU A 195 -5.70 6.31 11.59
C GLU A 195 -6.32 5.69 12.86
N ALA A 196 -7.65 5.56 12.90
CA ALA A 196 -8.38 4.95 14.01
C ALA A 196 -8.46 3.41 13.89
N GLY A 197 -8.00 2.84 12.78
CA GLY A 197 -8.05 1.40 12.51
C GLY A 197 -9.39 0.93 11.94
N ASN A 198 -10.25 1.84 11.50
CA ASN A 198 -11.42 1.45 10.74
C ASN A 198 -10.98 0.96 9.37
N ARG A 199 -11.50 -0.19 8.94
CA ARG A 199 -11.31 -0.67 7.58
C ARG A 199 -12.10 0.21 6.61
N ILE A 200 -11.41 0.77 5.62
CA ILE A 200 -11.95 1.64 4.59
C ILE A 200 -12.26 0.86 3.33
N CYS A 201 -11.34 -0.01 2.92
CA CYS A 201 -11.46 -0.85 1.76
C CYS A 201 -10.65 -2.14 1.93
N ALA A 202 -11.11 -3.21 1.30
CA ALA A 202 -10.37 -4.45 1.16
C ALA A 202 -10.66 -5.06 -0.21
N SER A 203 -9.63 -5.63 -0.83
CA SER A 203 -9.69 -6.31 -2.10
C SER A 203 -8.79 -7.54 -1.99
N HIS A 204 -9.42 -8.72 -2.06
CA HIS A 204 -8.84 -10.04 -1.70
C HIS A 204 -9.13 -11.07 -2.80
N GLY A 205 -8.88 -10.71 -4.06
CA GLY A 205 -9.01 -11.63 -5.17
C GLY A 205 -7.93 -12.71 -5.12
N PRO A 206 -8.09 -13.83 -5.86
CA PRO A 206 -7.12 -14.93 -5.86
C PRO A 206 -5.86 -14.61 -6.71
N ARG A 207 -5.59 -13.34 -7.00
CA ARG A 207 -4.53 -12.87 -7.90
C ARG A 207 -3.64 -11.89 -7.13
N ASP A 208 -2.70 -11.26 -7.81
CA ASP A 208 -1.84 -10.22 -7.25
C ASP A 208 -2.12 -8.83 -7.82
N ASP A 209 -3.34 -8.63 -8.30
CA ASP A 209 -3.84 -7.37 -8.80
C ASP A 209 -5.06 -6.95 -7.99
N GLU A 210 -4.90 -5.93 -7.15
CA GLU A 210 -5.96 -5.47 -6.26
C GLU A 210 -6.12 -3.96 -6.33
N ILE A 211 -7.34 -3.49 -6.09
CA ILE A 211 -7.69 -2.07 -6.21
C ILE A 211 -8.64 -1.64 -5.10
N CYS A 212 -8.33 -0.50 -4.49
CA CYS A 212 -9.17 0.16 -3.52
C CYS A 212 -9.43 1.60 -3.93
N HIS A 213 -10.68 2.02 -3.78
CA HIS A 213 -11.13 3.37 -4.12
C HIS A 213 -12.09 3.88 -3.03
N TRP A 214 -11.79 5.06 -2.49
CA TRP A 214 -12.62 5.77 -1.52
C TRP A 214 -12.42 7.29 -1.64
N THR A 215 -13.26 8.07 -0.95
CA THR A 215 -13.05 9.50 -0.74
C THR A 215 -12.97 9.78 0.77
N PRO A 216 -11.87 10.32 1.32
CA PRO A 216 -11.76 10.66 2.73
C PRO A 216 -12.80 11.71 3.16
N ARG A 217 -13.40 11.51 4.33
CA ARG A 217 -14.29 12.50 4.97
C ARG A 217 -13.51 13.64 5.60
N TRP A 218 -12.28 13.38 6.04
CA TRP A 218 -11.32 14.38 6.52
C TRP A 218 -9.91 14.02 6.09
N THR A 219 -9.01 15.01 6.11
CA THR A 219 -7.59 14.81 5.82
C THR A 219 -6.97 13.99 6.94
N GLY A 220 -6.36 12.86 6.60
CA GLY A 220 -5.86 11.91 7.59
C GLY A 220 -4.86 10.93 7.01
N ALA A 221 -4.19 10.20 7.89
CA ALA A 221 -3.25 9.15 7.55
C ALA A 221 -3.97 7.82 7.38
N PHE A 222 -3.62 7.08 6.34
CA PHE A 222 -4.15 5.77 6.04
C PHE A 222 -3.02 4.76 6.01
N ARG A 223 -3.32 3.56 6.52
CA ARG A 223 -2.44 2.39 6.44
C ARG A 223 -2.88 1.53 5.28
N ILE A 224 -2.01 1.42 4.29
CA ILE A 224 -2.21 0.54 3.14
C ILE A 224 -1.40 -0.71 3.40
N ARG A 225 -2.09 -1.83 3.57
CA ARG A 225 -1.50 -3.14 3.86
C ARG A 225 -1.53 -3.98 2.60
N VAL A 226 -0.36 -4.46 2.20
CA VAL A 226 -0.20 -5.44 1.13
C VAL A 226 0.31 -6.72 1.76
N ARG A 227 -0.45 -7.81 1.64
CA ARG A 227 -0.12 -9.08 2.28
C ARG A 227 0.06 -10.15 1.22
N ASN A 228 1.18 -10.87 1.29
CA ASN A 228 1.40 -12.03 0.45
C ASN A 228 0.82 -13.29 1.12
N LEU A 229 -0.26 -13.80 0.57
CA LEU A 229 -0.91 -15.04 1.02
C LEU A 229 -0.36 -16.29 0.32
N GLY A 230 0.41 -16.13 -0.76
CA GLY A 230 1.05 -17.23 -1.45
C GLY A 230 2.24 -17.84 -0.69
N ALA A 231 2.83 -18.86 -1.32
CA ALA A 231 3.96 -19.62 -0.78
C ALA A 231 5.33 -19.18 -1.33
N VAL A 232 5.36 -18.16 -2.19
CA VAL A 232 6.58 -17.66 -2.84
C VAL A 232 6.68 -16.15 -2.70
N THR A 233 7.91 -15.64 -2.75
CA THR A 233 8.16 -14.20 -2.81
C THR A 233 7.53 -13.60 -4.06
N ASN A 234 6.82 -12.47 -3.90
CA ASN A 234 6.31 -11.66 -5.00
C ASN A 234 7.07 -10.34 -5.10
N GLU A 235 7.00 -9.74 -6.27
CA GLU A 235 7.33 -8.35 -6.46
C GLU A 235 6.11 -7.63 -6.99
N TYR A 236 5.85 -6.45 -6.47
CA TYR A 236 4.68 -5.70 -6.87
C TYR A 236 4.99 -4.23 -7.00
N ARG A 237 4.13 -3.55 -7.75
CA ARG A 237 4.05 -2.11 -7.74
C ARG A 237 2.82 -1.67 -7.00
N LEU A 238 2.95 -0.60 -6.22
CA LEU A 238 1.85 0.14 -5.64
C LEU A 238 1.71 1.47 -6.38
N TRP A 239 0.47 1.77 -6.76
CA TRP A 239 0.06 2.96 -7.48
C TRP A 239 -0.90 3.76 -6.60
N SER A 240 -0.66 5.07 -6.47
CA SER A 240 -1.55 5.99 -5.74
C SER A 240 -1.44 7.40 -6.27
N ASN A 241 -2.53 8.17 -6.23
CA ASN A 241 -2.49 9.62 -6.49
C ASN A 241 -1.88 10.40 -5.32
#